data_AF-A0A0D6L8U1-F1
#
_entry.id   AF-A0A0D6L8U1-F1
#
_cell.length_a   1.000
_cell.length_b   1.000
_cell.length_c   1.000
_cell.angle_alpha   90.00
_cell.angle_beta   90.00
_cell.angle_gamma   90.00
#
_symmetry.space_group_name_H-M   'P 1'
#
loop_
_entity.id
_entity.type
_entity.pdbx_description
1 polymer ?
#
loop_
_entity_poly.entity_id
_entity_poly.type
_entity_poly.pdbx_seq_one_letter_code
_entity_poly.pdbx_strand_id
1 'polypeptide(L)'
;LIPERLLFLGPDLAAAHFLVHRGASVKFLGDDAWYQRDKKGNYKLPGRKVPGLHIEAIDASGTELMFEGSRFENLQNLKYLRMLRLADCPYVDDWTLGRIGGMMDSLEMLDLSGCHRISAKGLMGLKMLKSLKYLRLEGIDTKNLGKAALLLEDTIPSLKVLGVDYEHELEMLEADVRLLQNPNVIEDAKGNMFAEDDNGRLFYVGGNVNERPAVCDNDKPIMTSTIRREIPAMSDEEFEKIDRLSGGKLRHLLVGSPSGYEWNSQVC
;
A
#
# COMPACT_ATOMS: atom_id res chain seq x y z
N LEU A 1 -14.51 19.41 -6.42
CA LEU A 1 -15.17 20.61 -5.91
C LEU A 1 -16.62 20.28 -5.61
N ILE A 2 -17.06 20.57 -4.40
CA ILE A 2 -18.47 20.54 -4.01
C ILE A 2 -19.18 21.69 -4.74
N PRO A 3 -20.29 21.46 -5.49
CA PRO A 3 -21.07 22.54 -6.09
C PRO A 3 -21.42 23.62 -5.06
N GLU A 4 -21.38 24.90 -5.44
CA GLU A 4 -21.68 26.06 -4.56
C GLU A 4 -22.98 25.90 -3.75
N ARG A 5 -23.97 25.21 -4.34
CA ARG A 5 -25.26 24.92 -3.70
C ARG A 5 -25.16 24.10 -2.41
N LEU A 6 -24.09 23.33 -2.22
CA LEU A 6 -23.90 22.46 -1.05
C LEU A 6 -23.12 23.15 0.09
N LEU A 7 -22.53 24.34 -0.12
CA LEU A 7 -21.87 25.12 0.95
C LEU A 7 -22.82 25.41 2.13
N PHE A 8 -24.12 25.55 1.84
CA PHE A 8 -25.14 25.82 2.85
C PHE A 8 -25.52 24.60 3.70
N LEU A 9 -25.10 23.39 3.32
CA LEU A 9 -25.46 22.14 4.02
C LEU A 9 -24.61 21.87 5.26
N GLY A 10 -23.46 22.52 5.38
CA GLY A 10 -22.44 22.20 6.38
C GLY A 10 -21.49 21.08 5.91
N PRO A 11 -20.33 20.94 6.57
CA PRO A 11 -19.23 20.08 6.10
C PRO A 11 -19.62 18.60 6.02
N ASP A 12 -20.21 18.04 7.07
CA ASP A 12 -20.61 16.63 7.14
C ASP A 12 -21.61 16.26 6.03
N LEU A 13 -22.70 17.01 5.91
CA LEU A 13 -23.73 16.70 4.93
C LEU A 13 -23.23 16.91 3.49
N ALA A 14 -22.40 17.93 3.24
CA ALA A 14 -21.79 18.15 1.94
C ALA A 14 -20.81 17.02 1.56
N ALA A 15 -20.01 16.54 2.52
CA ALA A 15 -19.15 15.36 2.35
C ALA A 15 -19.97 14.10 2.08
N ALA A 16 -21.08 13.88 2.81
CA ALA A 16 -21.99 12.75 2.59
C ALA A 16 -22.53 12.73 1.16
N HIS A 17 -23.05 13.87 0.65
CA HIS A 17 -23.50 13.97 -0.74
C HIS A 17 -22.36 13.68 -1.72
N PHE A 18 -21.16 14.21 -1.48
CA PHE A 18 -20.00 13.99 -2.35
C PHE A 18 -19.58 12.52 -2.43
N LEU A 19 -19.51 11.85 -1.28
CA LEU A 19 -19.09 10.46 -1.10
C LEU A 19 -20.12 9.49 -1.67
N VAL A 20 -21.39 9.63 -1.27
CA VAL A 20 -22.46 8.75 -1.76
C VAL A 20 -22.68 8.92 -3.25
N HIS A 21 -22.52 10.13 -3.78
CA HIS A 21 -22.54 10.35 -5.23
C HIS A 21 -21.37 9.65 -5.97
N ARG A 22 -20.36 9.11 -5.30
CA ARG A 22 -19.24 8.39 -5.93
C ARG A 22 -19.20 6.91 -5.58
N GLY A 23 -20.30 6.38 -5.06
CA GLY A 23 -20.43 4.95 -4.76
C GLY A 23 -19.93 4.57 -3.36
N ALA A 24 -19.48 5.53 -2.55
CA ALA A 24 -19.21 5.28 -1.14
C ALA A 24 -20.51 5.22 -0.33
N SER A 25 -20.40 4.71 0.89
CA SER A 25 -21.44 4.67 1.90
C SER A 25 -21.04 5.49 3.10
N VAL A 26 -22.00 6.14 3.75
CA VAL A 26 -21.75 6.91 4.98
C VAL A 26 -22.74 6.54 6.07
N LYS A 27 -22.32 6.63 7.32
CA LYS A 27 -23.15 6.45 8.51
C LYS A 27 -23.07 7.70 9.37
N PHE A 28 -24.21 8.21 9.81
CA PHE A 28 -24.26 9.37 10.70
C PHE A 28 -24.23 8.95 12.17
N LEU A 29 -23.70 9.82 13.02
CA LEU A 29 -23.61 9.62 14.45
C LEU A 29 -25.00 9.40 15.07
N GLY A 30 -25.14 8.31 15.82
CA GLY A 30 -26.40 7.95 16.50
C GLY A 30 -27.48 7.37 15.58
N ASP A 31 -27.17 7.14 14.31
CA ASP A 31 -27.98 6.36 13.38
C ASP A 31 -27.33 4.99 13.17
N ASP A 32 -28.11 3.94 12.95
CA ASP A 32 -27.60 2.60 12.60
C ASP A 32 -27.56 2.33 11.10
N ALA A 33 -28.24 3.16 10.30
CA ALA A 33 -28.34 2.99 8.86
C ALA A 33 -27.08 3.48 8.11
N TRP A 34 -26.69 2.71 7.08
CA TRP A 34 -25.75 3.13 6.06
C TRP A 34 -26.48 3.78 4.88
N TYR A 35 -26.04 4.97 4.52
CA TYR A 35 -26.56 5.75 3.41
C TYR A 35 -25.67 5.53 2.19
N GLN A 36 -26.24 4.93 1.15
CA GLN A 36 -25.54 4.57 -0.08
C GLN A 36 -26.46 4.71 -1.30
N ARG A 37 -25.90 4.57 -2.49
CA ARG A 37 -26.67 4.50 -3.73
C ARG A 37 -27.43 3.18 -3.84
N ASP A 38 -28.64 3.24 -4.35
CA ASP A 38 -29.37 2.06 -4.80
C ASP A 38 -28.83 1.56 -6.15
N LYS A 39 -29.34 0.41 -6.61
CA LYS A 39 -28.97 -0.20 -7.90
C LYS A 39 -29.26 0.70 -9.12
N LYS A 40 -30.07 1.75 -8.96
CA LYS A 40 -30.42 2.73 -10.00
C LYS A 40 -29.60 4.01 -9.88
N GLY A 41 -28.64 4.08 -8.95
CA GLY A 41 -27.78 5.24 -8.72
C GLY A 41 -28.41 6.36 -7.86
N ASN A 42 -29.61 6.14 -7.33
CA ASN A 42 -30.29 7.13 -6.48
C ASN A 42 -29.87 6.95 -5.02
N TYR A 43 -29.84 8.05 -4.26
CA TYR A 43 -29.59 8.01 -2.82
C TYR A 43 -30.45 9.07 -2.12
N LYS A 44 -30.76 8.83 -0.85
CA LYS A 44 -31.59 9.72 -0.03
C LYS A 44 -30.75 10.33 1.08
N LEU A 45 -30.36 11.58 0.89
CA LEU A 45 -29.72 12.40 1.92
C LEU A 45 -30.51 13.71 2.07
N PRO A 46 -30.50 14.33 3.26
CA PRO A 46 -31.15 15.63 3.47
C PRO A 46 -30.67 16.68 2.46
N GLY A 47 -31.61 17.40 1.84
CA GLY A 47 -31.33 18.49 0.90
C GLY A 47 -31.14 19.86 1.56
N ARG A 48 -31.19 19.92 2.89
CA ARG A 48 -31.02 21.14 3.71
C ARG A 48 -30.17 20.82 4.92
N LYS A 49 -29.49 21.84 5.46
CA LYS A 49 -28.69 21.71 6.69
C LYS A 49 -29.52 21.12 7.82
N VAL A 50 -28.99 20.10 8.47
CA VAL A 50 -29.57 19.49 9.67
C VAL A 50 -28.61 19.78 10.83
N PRO A 51 -29.01 20.60 11.82
CA PRO A 51 -28.17 20.86 12.99
C PRO A 51 -27.83 19.56 13.75
N GLY A 52 -26.57 19.40 14.15
CA GLY A 52 -26.09 18.23 14.90
C GLY A 52 -25.88 16.96 14.07
N LEU A 53 -26.06 17.01 12.75
CA LEU A 53 -25.78 15.88 11.87
C LEU A 53 -24.28 15.77 11.60
N HIS A 54 -23.67 14.68 12.07
CA HIS A 54 -22.25 14.41 11.92
C HIS A 54 -22.00 13.04 11.33
N ILE A 55 -21.00 12.91 10.44
CA ILE A 55 -20.59 11.61 9.92
C ILE A 55 -19.77 10.89 10.99
N GLU A 56 -20.13 9.62 11.26
CA GLU A 56 -19.40 8.73 12.15
C GLU A 56 -18.55 7.72 11.39
N ALA A 57 -19.05 7.18 10.27
CA ALA A 57 -18.32 6.20 9.47
C ALA A 57 -18.45 6.44 7.97
N ILE A 58 -17.37 6.13 7.25
CA ILE A 58 -17.31 6.16 5.79
C ILE A 58 -16.79 4.80 5.32
N ASP A 59 -17.48 4.19 4.37
CA ASP A 59 -17.01 3.04 3.62
C ASP A 59 -16.93 3.44 2.15
N ALA A 60 -15.70 3.64 1.66
CA ALA A 60 -15.43 3.95 0.27
C ALA A 60 -14.64 2.82 -0.41
N SER A 61 -14.76 1.59 0.10
CA SER A 61 -14.05 0.44 -0.45
C SER A 61 -14.45 0.17 -1.90
N GLY A 62 -13.47 -0.17 -2.75
CA GLY A 62 -13.64 -0.41 -4.18
C GLY A 62 -14.00 0.83 -5.01
N THR A 63 -13.93 2.03 -4.43
CA THR A 63 -14.23 3.27 -5.17
C THR A 63 -12.98 3.81 -5.86
N GLU A 64 -13.18 4.42 -7.02
CA GLU A 64 -12.13 5.15 -7.75
C GLU A 64 -11.94 6.59 -7.23
N LEU A 65 -12.15 6.81 -5.93
CA LEU A 65 -11.98 8.13 -5.33
C LEU A 65 -10.52 8.57 -5.44
N MET A 66 -10.24 9.47 -6.39
CA MET A 66 -8.98 10.19 -6.42
C MET A 66 -8.94 11.19 -5.26
N PHE A 67 -8.17 10.84 -4.25
CA PHE A 67 -7.84 11.69 -3.11
C PHE A 67 -6.73 12.67 -3.51
N GLU A 68 -6.93 13.49 -4.54
CA GLU A 68 -5.96 14.50 -4.96
C GLU A 68 -6.56 15.93 -4.87
N GLY A 69 -5.73 16.88 -4.45
CA GLY A 69 -6.03 18.32 -4.44
C GLY A 69 -7.22 18.72 -3.55
N SER A 70 -8.00 19.72 -3.99
CA SER A 70 -9.12 20.31 -3.25
C SER A 70 -10.34 19.40 -3.05
N ARG A 71 -10.30 18.16 -3.57
CA ARG A 71 -11.37 17.18 -3.34
C ARG A 71 -11.27 16.54 -1.95
N PHE A 72 -10.05 16.39 -1.41
CA PHE A 72 -9.81 15.83 -0.08
C PHE A 72 -10.15 16.80 1.06
N GLU A 73 -10.07 18.11 0.80
CA GLU A 73 -10.40 19.17 1.76
C GLU A 73 -11.83 19.06 2.32
N ASN A 74 -12.73 18.44 1.55
CA ASN A 74 -14.11 18.20 1.99
C ASN A 74 -14.21 17.27 3.21
N LEU A 75 -13.16 16.50 3.50
CA LEU A 75 -13.08 15.60 4.65
C LEU A 75 -12.38 16.25 5.86
N GLN A 76 -11.82 17.46 5.72
CA GLN A 76 -11.01 18.12 6.77
C GLN A 76 -11.75 18.40 8.07
N ASN A 77 -13.07 18.56 8.00
CA ASN A 77 -13.89 19.05 9.10
C ASN A 77 -14.80 17.96 9.70
N LEU A 78 -14.55 16.69 9.39
CA LEU A 78 -15.32 15.56 9.91
C LEU A 78 -14.82 15.17 11.31
N LYS A 79 -15.12 16.02 12.31
CA LYS A 79 -14.61 15.91 13.69
C LYS A 79 -15.09 14.70 14.48
N TYR A 80 -16.08 13.98 13.97
CA TYR A 80 -16.69 12.83 14.63
C TYR A 80 -16.49 11.54 13.81
N LEU A 81 -15.62 11.57 12.80
CA LEU A 81 -15.36 10.41 11.95
C LEU A 81 -14.50 9.39 12.72
N ARG A 82 -15.11 8.26 13.06
CA ARG A 82 -14.47 7.18 13.85
C ARG A 82 -14.03 6.01 12.99
N MET A 83 -14.63 5.81 11.82
CA MET A 83 -14.31 4.69 10.94
C MET A 83 -14.17 5.15 9.48
N LEU A 84 -13.07 4.76 8.85
CA LEU A 84 -12.82 5.00 7.43
C LEU A 84 -12.34 3.70 6.78
N ARG A 85 -13.08 3.20 5.79
CA ARG A 85 -12.66 2.07 4.96
C ARG A 85 -12.36 2.52 3.55
N LEU A 86 -11.16 2.17 3.09
CA LEU A 86 -10.64 2.45 1.76
C LEU A 86 -10.13 1.17 1.11
N ALA A 87 -10.69 0.01 1.46
CA ALA A 87 -10.21 -1.26 0.94
C ALA A 87 -10.35 -1.33 -0.59
N ASP A 88 -9.39 -1.93 -1.28
CA ASP A 88 -9.37 -2.09 -2.74
C ASP A 88 -9.50 -0.75 -3.51
N CYS A 89 -9.04 0.36 -2.93
CA CYS A 89 -9.02 1.66 -3.61
C CYS A 89 -7.73 1.84 -4.41
N PRO A 90 -7.78 1.85 -5.76
CA PRO A 90 -6.59 1.76 -6.61
C PRO A 90 -5.73 3.03 -6.62
N TYR A 91 -6.24 4.15 -6.10
CA TYR A 91 -5.58 5.46 -6.09
C TYR A 91 -5.14 5.93 -4.71
N VAL A 92 -5.31 5.11 -3.66
CA VAL A 92 -4.84 5.45 -2.32
C VAL A 92 -3.33 5.20 -2.25
N ASP A 93 -2.59 6.27 -1.97
CA ASP A 93 -1.13 6.31 -1.97
C ASP A 93 -0.57 6.98 -0.70
N ASP A 94 0.76 7.10 -0.63
CA ASP A 94 1.47 7.74 0.48
C ASP A 94 1.01 9.20 0.74
N TRP A 95 0.65 9.94 -0.31
CA TRP A 95 0.13 11.31 -0.17
C TRP A 95 -1.21 11.31 0.56
N THR A 96 -2.09 10.39 0.18
CA THR A 96 -3.40 10.19 0.81
C THR A 96 -3.24 9.88 2.30
N LEU A 97 -2.31 9.00 2.67
CA LEU A 97 -2.03 8.67 4.08
C LEU A 97 -1.52 9.88 4.87
N GLY A 98 -0.66 10.71 4.29
CA GLY A 98 -0.20 11.95 4.91
C GLY A 98 -1.35 12.92 5.21
N ARG A 99 -2.38 12.96 4.34
CA ARG A 99 -3.59 13.77 4.56
C ARG A 99 -4.50 13.19 5.63
N ILE A 100 -4.77 11.89 5.58
CA ILE A 100 -5.55 11.20 6.62
C ILE A 100 -4.92 11.46 7.99
N GLY A 101 -3.60 11.23 8.11
CA GLY A 101 -2.86 11.44 9.35
C GLY A 101 -2.88 12.88 9.87
N GLY A 102 -2.91 13.87 8.98
CA GLY A 102 -2.93 15.29 9.36
C GLY A 102 -4.32 15.88 9.64
N MET A 103 -5.41 15.18 9.28
CA MET A 103 -6.76 15.77 9.23
C MET A 103 -7.82 14.99 10.02
N MET A 104 -7.61 13.70 10.32
CA MET A 104 -8.64 12.82 10.89
C MET A 104 -8.31 12.37 12.32
N ASP A 105 -8.12 13.32 13.22
CA ASP A 105 -7.72 13.11 14.62
C ASP A 105 -8.67 12.24 15.47
N SER A 106 -9.96 12.19 15.10
CA SER A 106 -11.00 11.37 15.75
C SER A 106 -11.07 9.92 15.25
N LEU A 107 -10.26 9.54 14.26
CA LEU A 107 -10.34 8.22 13.62
C LEU A 107 -9.91 7.09 14.56
N GLU A 108 -10.75 6.07 14.71
CA GLU A 108 -10.51 4.90 15.56
C GLU A 108 -10.23 3.63 14.74
N MET A 109 -10.80 3.52 13.53
CA MET A 109 -10.61 2.38 12.63
C MET A 109 -10.28 2.87 11.22
N LEU A 110 -9.17 2.38 10.67
CA LEU A 110 -8.76 2.60 9.28
C LEU A 110 -8.54 1.26 8.58
N ASP A 111 -9.19 1.07 7.43
CA ASP A 111 -9.00 -0.10 6.58
C ASP A 111 -8.37 0.33 5.25
N LEU A 112 -7.17 -0.18 4.96
CA LEU A 112 -6.39 0.08 3.73
C LEU A 112 -6.15 -1.21 2.94
N SER A 113 -6.86 -2.28 3.25
CA SER A 113 -6.64 -3.59 2.64
C SER A 113 -6.68 -3.51 1.11
N GLY A 114 -5.78 -4.19 0.41
CA GLY A 114 -5.72 -4.17 -1.07
C GLY A 114 -5.24 -2.84 -1.70
N CYS A 115 -4.81 -1.85 -0.92
CA CYS A 115 -4.25 -0.61 -1.47
C CYS A 115 -2.77 -0.78 -1.86
N HIS A 116 -2.50 -1.18 -3.10
CA HIS A 116 -1.14 -1.54 -3.57
C HIS A 116 -0.19 -0.36 -3.84
N ARG A 117 -0.63 0.90 -3.77
CA ARG A 117 0.23 2.08 -3.98
C ARG A 117 0.80 2.66 -2.69
N ILE A 118 0.52 2.00 -1.56
CA ILE A 118 1.02 2.40 -0.24
C ILE A 118 2.39 1.78 -0.02
N SER A 119 3.34 2.60 0.42
CA SER A 119 4.65 2.15 0.87
C SER A 119 4.73 2.11 2.40
N ALA A 120 5.70 1.35 2.92
CA ALA A 120 6.07 1.37 4.33
C ALA A 120 6.40 2.79 4.84
N LYS A 121 6.94 3.67 3.99
CA LYS A 121 7.19 5.08 4.34
C LYS A 121 5.89 5.87 4.43
N GLY A 122 4.93 5.63 3.53
CA GLY A 122 3.62 6.29 3.54
C GLY A 122 2.82 6.00 4.81
N LEU A 123 2.90 4.77 5.32
CA LEU A 123 2.28 4.36 6.58
C LEU A 123 2.71 5.26 7.75
N MET A 124 3.95 5.74 7.77
CA MET A 124 4.42 6.66 8.81
C MET A 124 3.70 8.02 8.80
N GLY A 125 2.97 8.36 7.73
CA GLY A 125 2.05 9.50 7.69
C GLY A 125 0.93 9.40 8.73
N LEU A 126 0.57 8.19 9.15
CA LEU A 126 -0.52 7.93 10.11
C LEU A 126 -0.12 8.15 11.57
N LYS A 127 1.16 8.36 11.88
CA LYS A 127 1.70 8.44 13.26
C LYS A 127 1.03 9.48 14.18
N MET A 128 0.34 10.46 13.59
CA MET A 128 -0.35 11.53 14.30
C MET A 128 -1.76 11.14 14.76
N LEU A 129 -2.31 10.02 14.28
CA LEU A 129 -3.64 9.53 14.63
C LEU A 129 -3.67 8.86 16.00
N LYS A 130 -3.59 9.66 17.06
CA LYS A 130 -3.50 9.14 18.44
C LYS A 130 -4.77 8.44 18.95
N SER A 131 -5.89 8.61 18.26
CA SER A 131 -7.15 7.93 18.56
C SER A 131 -7.31 6.58 17.84
N LEU A 132 -6.38 6.25 16.92
CA LEU A 132 -6.49 5.06 16.07
C LEU A 132 -6.26 3.79 16.90
N LYS A 133 -7.22 2.88 16.85
CA LYS A 133 -7.22 1.61 17.58
C LYS A 133 -6.99 0.43 16.65
N TYR A 134 -7.48 0.51 15.41
CA TYR A 134 -7.39 -0.58 14.46
C TYR A 134 -6.93 -0.09 13.10
N LEU A 135 -5.89 -0.73 12.56
CA LEU A 135 -5.41 -0.52 11.20
C LEU A 135 -5.36 -1.87 10.47
N ARG A 136 -6.07 -1.98 9.33
CA ARG A 136 -6.03 -3.18 8.48
C ARG A 136 -5.18 -2.94 7.24
N LEU A 137 -4.21 -3.83 7.00
CA LEU A 137 -3.23 -3.77 5.91
C LEU A 137 -3.23 -5.06 5.06
N GLU A 138 -4.31 -5.83 5.11
CA GLU A 138 -4.43 -7.12 4.43
C GLU A 138 -4.24 -6.97 2.91
N GLY A 139 -3.42 -7.81 2.29
CA GLY A 139 -3.15 -7.75 0.85
C GLY A 139 -2.31 -6.54 0.40
N ILE A 140 -1.69 -5.81 1.33
CA ILE A 140 -0.63 -4.85 1.00
C ILE A 140 0.68 -5.62 0.91
N ASP A 141 1.31 -5.58 -0.26
CA ASP A 141 2.63 -6.17 -0.52
C ASP A 141 3.63 -5.03 -0.73
N THR A 142 4.34 -4.67 0.34
CA THR A 142 5.37 -3.64 0.29
C THR A 142 6.53 -4.01 1.20
N LYS A 143 7.76 -3.69 0.78
CA LYS A 143 8.97 -3.96 1.57
C LYS A 143 8.93 -3.23 2.90
N ASN A 144 9.34 -3.92 3.96
CA ASN A 144 9.36 -3.41 5.33
C ASN A 144 7.97 -3.10 5.89
N LEU A 145 6.91 -3.75 5.38
CA LEU A 145 5.56 -3.57 5.90
C LEU A 145 5.49 -3.92 7.39
N GLY A 146 6.08 -5.07 7.78
CA GLY A 146 6.10 -5.53 9.17
C GLY A 146 6.82 -4.53 10.08
N LYS A 147 7.97 -4.01 9.64
CA LYS A 147 8.71 -2.98 10.37
C LYS A 147 7.91 -1.69 10.54
N ALA A 148 7.24 -1.21 9.49
CA ALA A 148 6.41 0.00 9.57
C ALA A 148 5.20 -0.21 10.49
N ALA A 149 4.57 -1.38 10.44
CA ALA A 149 3.47 -1.75 11.32
C ALA A 149 3.89 -1.74 12.80
N LEU A 150 5.02 -2.38 13.15
CA LEU A 150 5.56 -2.38 14.51
C LEU A 150 5.89 -0.95 15.00
N LEU A 151 6.50 -0.11 14.15
CA LEU A 151 6.78 1.28 14.50
C LEU A 151 5.51 2.08 14.75
N LEU A 152 4.44 1.83 14.00
CA LEU A 152 3.15 2.47 14.23
C LEU A 152 2.50 2.00 15.54
N GLU A 153 2.53 0.70 15.84
CA GLU A 153 2.03 0.16 17.11
C GLU A 153 2.78 0.73 18.32
N ASP A 154 4.09 0.94 18.19
CA ASP A 154 4.90 1.61 19.22
C ASP A 154 4.58 3.12 19.34
N THR A 155 4.33 3.79 18.22
CA THR A 155 4.11 5.25 18.18
C THR A 155 2.67 5.68 18.55
N ILE A 156 1.68 4.82 18.30
CA ILE A 156 0.26 5.12 18.49
C ILE A 156 -0.27 4.25 19.64
N PRO A 157 -0.62 4.85 20.80
CA PRO A 157 -1.09 4.10 21.95
C PRO A 157 -2.33 3.26 21.62
N SER A 158 -2.33 1.99 22.02
CA SER A 158 -3.45 1.05 21.83
C SER A 158 -3.78 0.70 20.37
N LEU A 159 -2.93 1.06 19.41
CA LEU A 159 -3.09 0.63 18.03
C LEU A 159 -2.86 -0.87 17.92
N LYS A 160 -3.73 -1.54 17.18
CA LYS A 160 -3.55 -2.91 16.72
C LYS A 160 -3.56 -2.94 15.20
N VAL A 161 -2.48 -3.42 14.62
CA VAL A 161 -2.37 -3.67 13.18
C VAL A 161 -2.84 -5.10 12.87
N LEU A 162 -3.60 -5.24 11.79
CA LEU A 162 -4.19 -6.49 11.33
C LEU A 162 -3.84 -6.74 9.87
N GLY A 163 -3.69 -8.02 9.49
CA GLY A 163 -3.42 -8.43 8.10
C GLY A 163 -1.96 -8.34 7.70
N VAL A 164 -1.03 -8.25 8.66
CA VAL A 164 0.41 -8.34 8.44
C VAL A 164 0.90 -9.70 8.94
N ASP A 165 1.62 -10.42 8.09
CA ASP A 165 2.29 -11.67 8.44
C ASP A 165 3.68 -11.37 9.00
N TYR A 166 3.75 -11.18 10.32
CA TYR A 166 5.02 -10.86 10.99
C TYR A 166 6.03 -12.01 10.96
N GLU A 167 5.57 -13.26 10.87
CA GLU A 167 6.46 -14.42 10.77
C GLU A 167 7.16 -14.40 9.40
N HIS A 168 6.40 -14.22 8.33
CA HIS A 168 6.97 -14.12 6.98
C HIS A 168 7.91 -12.91 6.83
N GLU A 169 7.55 -11.74 7.36
CA GLU A 169 8.42 -10.56 7.33
C GLU A 169 9.74 -10.79 8.09
N LEU A 170 9.70 -11.51 9.21
CA LEU A 170 10.90 -11.87 9.97
C LEU A 170 11.78 -12.85 9.21
N GLU A 171 11.18 -13.87 8.58
CA GLU A 171 11.91 -14.84 7.75
C GLU A 171 12.62 -14.16 6.57
N MET A 172 11.96 -13.22 5.89
CA MET A 172 12.58 -12.44 4.81
C MET A 172 13.74 -11.59 5.32
N LEU A 173 13.59 -10.96 6.48
CA LEU A 173 14.67 -10.18 7.09
C LEU A 173 15.87 -11.05 7.47
N GLU A 174 15.64 -12.23 8.04
CA GLU A 174 16.70 -13.19 8.33
C GLU A 174 17.42 -13.67 7.06
N ALA A 175 16.68 -13.89 5.98
CA ALA A 175 17.23 -14.28 4.69
C ALA A 175 18.13 -13.17 4.12
N ASP A 176 17.67 -11.91 4.16
CA ASP A 176 18.45 -10.74 3.75
C ASP A 176 19.75 -10.61 4.58
N VAL A 177 19.67 -10.80 5.91
CA VAL A 177 20.87 -10.80 6.77
C VAL A 177 21.85 -11.90 6.39
N ARG A 178 21.38 -13.11 6.09
CA ARG A 178 22.23 -14.22 5.65
C ARG A 178 22.83 -13.99 4.26
N LEU A 179 22.10 -13.32 3.36
CA LEU A 179 22.64 -12.89 2.08
C LEU A 179 23.81 -11.92 2.28
N LEU A 180 23.63 -10.88 3.10
CA LEU A 180 24.66 -9.87 3.37
C LEU A 180 25.88 -10.41 4.12
N GLN A 181 25.76 -11.57 4.78
CA GLN A 181 26.90 -12.29 5.37
C GLN A 181 27.72 -13.06 4.33
N ASN A 182 27.21 -13.25 3.11
CA ASN A 182 27.97 -13.87 2.03
C ASN A 182 29.01 -12.86 1.49
N PRO A 183 30.31 -13.20 1.45
CA PRO A 183 31.35 -12.29 0.96
C PRO A 183 31.16 -11.85 -0.50
N ASN A 184 30.47 -12.66 -1.31
CA ASN A 184 30.19 -12.37 -2.71
C ASN A 184 28.87 -11.60 -2.90
N VAL A 185 28.19 -11.20 -1.82
CA VAL A 185 27.00 -10.35 -1.90
C VAL A 185 27.32 -8.95 -1.39
N ILE A 186 27.00 -7.96 -2.21
CA ILE A 186 27.22 -6.54 -1.90
C ILE A 186 25.92 -5.76 -1.96
N GLU A 187 25.79 -4.77 -1.07
CA GLU A 187 24.66 -3.85 -1.01
C GLU A 187 25.06 -2.47 -1.53
N ASP A 188 24.26 -1.90 -2.42
CA ASP A 188 24.44 -0.51 -2.85
C ASP A 188 23.84 0.49 -1.84
N ALA A 189 24.11 1.78 -2.04
CA ALA A 189 23.59 2.84 -1.17
C ALA A 189 22.04 2.99 -1.17
N LYS A 190 21.33 2.27 -2.06
CA LYS A 190 19.86 2.25 -2.16
C LYS A 190 19.25 0.99 -1.54
N GLY A 191 20.08 0.13 -0.95
CA GLY A 191 19.65 -1.14 -0.36
C GLY A 191 19.37 -2.23 -1.38
N ASN A 192 19.97 -2.16 -2.57
CA ASN A 192 19.94 -3.24 -3.54
C ASN A 192 21.11 -4.18 -3.30
N MET A 193 20.81 -5.47 -3.20
CA MET A 193 21.77 -6.54 -3.00
C MET A 193 22.09 -7.19 -4.34
N PHE A 194 23.39 -7.39 -4.58
CA PHE A 194 23.91 -8.03 -5.78
C PHE A 194 24.89 -9.14 -5.42
N ALA A 195 24.76 -10.29 -6.07
CA ALA A 195 25.77 -11.34 -6.03
C ALA A 195 26.82 -11.07 -7.12
N GLU A 196 28.09 -11.06 -6.74
CA GLU A 196 29.23 -11.00 -7.63
C GLU A 196 29.64 -12.41 -8.05
N ASP A 197 29.83 -12.62 -9.35
CA ASP A 197 30.34 -13.89 -9.89
C ASP A 197 31.87 -13.89 -10.00
N ASP A 198 32.44 -15.04 -10.38
CA ASP A 198 33.89 -15.23 -10.54
C ASP A 198 34.54 -14.27 -11.56
N ASN A 199 33.73 -13.66 -12.44
CA ASN A 199 34.16 -12.69 -13.44
C ASN A 199 33.93 -11.23 -13.01
N GLY A 200 33.51 -10.99 -11.77
CA GLY A 200 33.19 -9.66 -11.23
C GLY A 200 31.88 -9.07 -11.76
N ARG A 201 30.96 -9.90 -12.28
CA ARG A 201 29.64 -9.46 -12.75
C ARG A 201 28.65 -9.48 -11.61
N LEU A 202 27.82 -8.43 -11.54
CA LEU A 202 26.82 -8.26 -10.49
C LEU A 202 25.43 -8.71 -10.96
N PHE A 203 24.83 -9.60 -10.18
CA PHE A 203 23.49 -10.14 -10.39
C PHE A 203 22.57 -9.69 -9.26
N TYR A 204 21.44 -9.07 -9.60
CA TYR A 204 20.50 -8.58 -8.61
C TYR A 204 19.84 -9.75 -7.86
N VAL A 205 19.92 -9.72 -6.53
CA VAL A 205 19.39 -10.78 -5.65
C VAL A 205 18.43 -10.24 -4.59
N GLY A 206 18.24 -8.93 -4.47
CA GLY A 206 17.32 -8.36 -3.50
C GLY A 206 17.36 -6.84 -3.43
N GLY A 207 16.39 -6.22 -2.75
CA GLY A 207 16.29 -4.75 -2.62
C GLY A 207 15.21 -4.08 -3.48
N ASN A 208 15.35 -2.82 -3.84
CA ASN A 208 14.26 -1.92 -4.29
C ASN A 208 14.16 -1.72 -5.80
N VAL A 209 14.80 -2.55 -6.61
CA VAL A 209 14.69 -2.47 -8.08
C VAL A 209 13.29 -2.89 -8.51
N ASN A 210 12.64 -2.07 -9.35
CA ASN A 210 11.38 -2.45 -10.01
C ASN A 210 11.65 -3.60 -10.99
N GLU A 211 11.16 -4.78 -10.64
CA GLU A 211 11.28 -6.00 -11.47
C GLU A 211 10.31 -5.99 -12.65
N ARG A 212 9.28 -5.14 -12.61
CA ARG A 212 8.35 -4.94 -13.72
C ARG A 212 8.90 -3.89 -14.69
N PRO A 213 8.78 -4.11 -16.02
CA PRO A 213 9.15 -3.11 -17.00
C PRO A 213 8.35 -1.82 -16.76
N ALA A 214 9.03 -0.70 -16.58
CA ALA A 214 8.37 0.60 -16.68
C ALA A 214 7.82 0.74 -18.11
N VAL A 215 6.67 1.38 -18.29
CA VAL A 215 6.12 1.69 -19.63
C VAL A 215 6.11 3.21 -19.82
N CYS A 216 6.32 3.68 -21.04
CA CYS A 216 6.17 5.09 -21.38
C CYS A 216 4.70 5.44 -21.60
N ASP A 217 4.39 6.72 -21.82
CA ASP A 217 3.04 7.23 -22.07
C ASP A 217 2.30 6.55 -23.26
N ASN A 218 3.03 5.81 -24.09
CA ASN A 218 2.48 5.02 -25.20
C ASN A 218 2.43 3.50 -24.90
N ASP A 219 2.41 3.11 -23.63
CA ASP A 219 2.44 1.71 -23.15
C ASP A 219 3.62 0.88 -23.67
N LYS A 220 4.70 1.53 -24.15
CA LYS A 220 5.90 0.82 -24.59
C LYS A 220 6.84 0.60 -23.41
N PRO A 221 7.41 -0.60 -23.23
CA PRO A 221 8.39 -0.85 -22.19
C PRO A 221 9.59 0.09 -22.30
N ILE A 222 9.82 0.89 -21.27
CA ILE A 222 11.08 1.56 -21.00
C ILE A 222 11.99 0.51 -20.36
N MET A 223 12.86 -0.09 -21.16
CA MET A 223 13.89 -1.00 -20.65
C MET A 223 14.95 -0.19 -19.89
N THR A 224 14.88 -0.22 -18.57
CA THR A 224 15.88 0.37 -17.66
C THR A 224 16.78 -0.69 -17.00
N SER A 225 16.71 -1.95 -17.45
CA SER A 225 17.09 -3.11 -16.64
C SER A 225 18.53 -3.04 -16.14
N THR A 226 18.67 -2.73 -14.85
CA THR A 226 19.90 -2.89 -14.06
C THR A 226 20.16 -4.36 -13.72
N ILE A 227 19.20 -5.24 -14.04
CA ILE A 227 19.19 -6.65 -13.70
C ILE A 227 19.76 -7.48 -14.86
N ARG A 228 20.84 -8.23 -14.60
CA ARG A 228 21.40 -9.21 -15.54
C ARG A 228 20.51 -10.45 -15.63
N ARG A 229 20.44 -11.02 -16.84
CA ARG A 229 19.66 -12.23 -17.18
C ARG A 229 20.54 -13.41 -17.65
N GLU A 230 21.84 -13.29 -17.43
CA GLU A 230 22.84 -14.32 -17.74
C GLU A 230 23.03 -15.25 -16.54
N ILE A 231 23.48 -16.47 -16.77
CA ILE A 231 23.83 -17.37 -15.66
C ILE A 231 25.13 -16.85 -15.02
N PRO A 232 25.16 -16.62 -13.69
CA PRO A 232 26.38 -16.25 -12.98
C PRO A 232 27.44 -17.34 -13.09
N ALA A 233 28.70 -16.97 -13.32
CA ALA A 233 29.82 -17.91 -13.22
C ALA A 233 30.20 -18.10 -11.74
N MET A 234 29.67 -19.14 -11.10
CA MET A 234 29.98 -19.52 -9.71
C MET A 234 29.71 -21.01 -9.51
N SER A 235 30.10 -21.55 -8.34
CA SER A 235 29.82 -22.96 -8.02
C SER A 235 28.32 -23.23 -7.85
N ASP A 236 27.87 -24.44 -8.18
CA ASP A 236 26.47 -24.85 -7.99
C ASP A 236 26.01 -24.70 -6.53
N GLU A 237 26.87 -25.01 -5.56
CA GLU A 237 26.58 -24.87 -4.14
C GLU A 237 26.33 -23.40 -3.75
N GLU A 238 27.15 -22.49 -4.26
CA GLU A 238 26.99 -21.06 -4.03
C GLU A 238 25.74 -20.51 -4.70
N PHE A 239 25.51 -20.89 -5.96
CA PHE A 239 24.33 -20.51 -6.70
C PHE A 239 23.06 -20.92 -5.95
N GLU A 240 22.96 -22.19 -5.54
CA GLU A 240 21.79 -22.71 -4.82
C GLU A 240 21.57 -22.03 -3.47
N LYS A 241 22.66 -21.69 -2.77
CA LYS A 241 22.59 -21.00 -1.49
C LYS A 241 22.03 -19.58 -1.66
N ILE A 242 22.58 -18.80 -2.60
CA ILE A 242 22.15 -17.42 -2.85
C ILE A 242 20.73 -17.42 -3.45
N ASP A 243 20.41 -18.32 -4.37
CA ASP A 243 19.09 -18.43 -4.99
C ASP A 243 18.01 -18.74 -3.95
N ARG A 244 18.25 -19.70 -3.04
CA ARG A 244 17.32 -20.02 -1.96
C ARG A 244 17.07 -18.85 -1.03
N LEU A 245 18.14 -18.16 -0.60
CA LEU A 245 18.02 -17.02 0.32
C LEU A 245 17.36 -15.81 -0.35
N SER A 246 17.54 -15.65 -1.66
CA SER A 246 16.90 -14.58 -2.44
C SER A 246 15.48 -14.91 -2.90
N GLY A 247 14.91 -16.05 -2.48
CA GLY A 247 13.56 -16.45 -2.88
C GLY A 247 13.46 -16.82 -4.37
N GLY A 248 14.53 -17.37 -4.95
CA GLY A 248 14.57 -17.81 -6.34
C GLY A 248 14.91 -16.71 -7.35
N LYS A 249 15.37 -15.53 -6.90
CA LYS A 249 15.61 -14.38 -7.79
C LYS A 249 16.72 -14.64 -8.81
N LEU A 250 17.77 -15.38 -8.43
CA LEU A 250 18.83 -15.73 -9.38
C LEU A 250 18.31 -16.58 -10.53
N ARG A 251 17.32 -17.45 -10.31
CA ARG A 251 16.65 -18.21 -11.38
C ARG A 251 15.57 -17.43 -12.10
N HIS A 252 14.71 -16.74 -11.36
CA HIS A 252 13.51 -16.06 -11.89
C HIS A 252 13.86 -14.99 -12.93
N LEU A 253 15.07 -14.41 -12.85
CA LEU A 253 15.53 -13.37 -13.78
C LEU A 253 16.15 -13.95 -15.07
N LEU A 254 16.49 -15.24 -15.10
CA LEU A 254 17.00 -15.96 -16.27
C LEU A 254 15.87 -16.47 -17.16
N VAL A 255 14.82 -16.99 -16.52
CA VAL A 255 13.59 -17.42 -17.19
C VAL A 255 12.66 -16.22 -17.29
N GLY A 256 12.65 -15.54 -18.44
CA GLY A 256 11.69 -14.49 -18.71
C GLY A 256 10.25 -14.97 -18.47
N SER A 257 9.67 -14.61 -17.32
CA SER A 257 8.32 -14.92 -16.82
C SER A 257 8.07 -16.37 -16.31
N PRO A 258 7.23 -16.51 -15.25
CA PRO A 258 7.02 -17.75 -14.52
C PRO A 258 5.95 -18.61 -15.22
N SER A 259 6.36 -19.45 -16.14
CA SER A 259 5.63 -20.68 -16.43
C SER A 259 6.57 -21.71 -17.05
N GLY A 260 7.11 -22.55 -16.17
CA GLY A 260 7.53 -23.92 -16.46
C GLY A 260 8.69 -24.08 -17.43
N TYR A 261 9.91 -24.17 -16.91
CA TYR A 261 10.90 -25.12 -17.42
C TYR A 261 11.71 -25.64 -16.24
N GLU A 262 11.57 -26.94 -15.94
CA GLU A 262 12.54 -27.68 -15.13
C GLU A 262 13.89 -27.58 -15.82
N TRP A 263 14.90 -27.17 -15.06
CA TRP A 263 16.28 -27.05 -15.53
C TRP A 263 16.86 -28.45 -15.75
N ASN A 264 16.88 -28.93 -17.00
CA ASN A 264 17.77 -30.01 -17.41
C ASN A 264 19.06 -29.40 -17.98
N SER A 265 20.18 -29.92 -17.48
CA SER A 265 21.57 -29.52 -17.72
C SER A 265 22.07 -29.76 -19.16
N GLN A 266 21.30 -29.41 -20.18
CA GLN A 266 21.66 -29.58 -21.59
C GLN A 266 21.26 -28.37 -22.44
N VAL A 267 21.87 -27.21 -22.18
CA VAL A 267 22.17 -26.28 -23.27
C VAL A 267 23.50 -25.62 -22.94
N CYS A 268 24.57 -26.12 -23.56
CA CYS A 268 25.89 -25.49 -23.61
C CYS A 268 25.88 -24.34 -24.62
#